data_AF-A0A840WFJ9-F1
#
_entry.id   AF-A0A840WFJ9-F1
#
_cell.length_a   1.000
_cell.length_b   1.000
_cell.length_c   1.000
_cell.angle_alpha   90.00
_cell.angle_beta   90.00
_cell.angle_gamma   90.00
#
_symmetry.space_group_name_H-M   'P 1'
#
loop_
_entity.id
_entity.type
_entity.pdbx_description
1 polymer ?
#
loop_
_entity_poly.entity_id
_entity_poly.type
_entity_poly.pdbx_seq_one_letter_code
_entity_poly.pdbx_strand_id
1 'polypeptide(L)'
;MTNRLIRRVSAVALAAVLGGGAALAGASPAQASGCYTGTGTVASPKGGAGATARATLCVNSAGYAWLDTNSTNTVTDRQADGYAARVYVYWAQQYSGAIAVDDTSNSGSVPLYWESNRGTPYLWTEVYVCMGFSRPDDYNGRCASVVYGS
;
A
#
# COMPACT_ATOMS: atom_id res chain seq x y z
N MET A 1 -23.37 30.20 -19.56
CA MET A 1 -24.05 29.47 -20.65
C MET A 1 -23.14 29.46 -21.87
N THR A 2 -22.96 28.27 -22.47
CA THR A 2 -22.60 27.95 -23.88
C THR A 2 -21.24 28.42 -24.46
N ASN A 3 -20.31 27.49 -24.75
CA ASN A 3 -20.12 26.75 -26.04
C ASN A 3 -19.58 27.65 -27.17
N ARG A 4 -18.66 27.29 -28.07
CA ARG A 4 -17.95 26.04 -28.43
C ARG A 4 -16.90 26.40 -29.51
N LEU A 5 -15.87 25.57 -29.62
CA LEU A 5 -15.17 25.12 -30.85
C LEU A 5 -14.37 26.11 -31.70
N ILE A 6 -13.06 25.85 -31.81
CA ILE A 6 -12.32 25.98 -33.08
C ILE A 6 -11.54 24.68 -33.35
N ARG A 7 -11.77 24.18 -34.55
CA ARG A 7 -11.27 22.97 -35.21
C ARG A 7 -10.01 23.34 -36.00
N ARG A 8 -8.90 22.60 -35.87
CA ARG A 8 -7.88 22.51 -36.94
C ARG A 8 -7.27 21.11 -37.04
N VAL A 9 -7.37 20.62 -38.27
CA VAL A 9 -6.84 19.41 -38.89
C VAL A 9 -5.33 19.54 -39.07
N SER A 10 -4.55 18.46 -38.96
CA SER A 10 -3.60 17.98 -39.99
C SER A 10 -2.81 16.75 -39.53
N ALA A 11 -2.64 15.84 -40.49
CA ALA A 11 -2.09 14.50 -40.39
C ALA A 11 -0.57 14.46 -40.19
N VAL A 12 -0.05 13.38 -39.58
CA VAL A 12 1.34 12.93 -39.79
C VAL A 12 1.39 11.40 -39.93
N ALA A 13 1.88 11.02 -41.12
CA ALA A 13 2.45 9.79 -41.64
C ALA A 13 2.55 8.50 -40.78
N LEU A 14 2.20 7.38 -41.43
CA LEU A 14 2.81 6.08 -41.18
C LEU A 14 4.34 6.17 -41.38
N ALA A 15 5.09 5.72 -40.38
CA ALA A 15 6.43 5.17 -40.58
C ALA A 15 6.43 3.75 -40.00
N ALA A 16 6.43 2.76 -40.90
CA ALA A 16 6.73 1.38 -40.55
C ALA A 16 8.23 1.30 -40.24
N VAL A 17 8.58 1.12 -38.97
CA VAL A 17 9.91 0.63 -38.58
C VAL A 17 9.75 -0.86 -38.28
N LEU A 18 9.97 -1.66 -39.31
CA LEU A 18 10.38 -3.05 -39.18
C LEU A 18 11.81 -3.04 -38.62
N GLY A 19 11.91 -2.97 -37.29
CA GLY A 19 13.15 -3.15 -36.56
C GLY A 19 12.81 -4.00 -35.35
N GLY A 20 13.35 -5.22 -35.32
CA GLY A 20 13.12 -6.19 -34.26
C GLY A 20 13.44 -5.60 -32.89
N GLY A 21 12.43 -5.08 -32.22
CA GLY A 21 12.42 -4.91 -30.78
C GLY A 21 11.85 -6.20 -30.23
N ALA A 22 12.63 -6.91 -29.42
CA ALA A 22 12.07 -7.87 -28.49
C ALA A 22 10.86 -7.18 -27.85
N ALA A 23 9.65 -7.69 -28.11
CA ALA A 23 8.52 -7.32 -27.31
C ALA A 23 8.95 -7.66 -25.89
N LEU A 24 9.29 -6.63 -25.11
CA LEU A 24 9.17 -6.70 -23.67
C LEU A 24 7.70 -7.04 -23.49
N ALA A 25 7.41 -8.33 -23.40
CA ALA A 25 6.24 -8.80 -22.70
C ALA A 25 6.37 -8.14 -21.33
N GLY A 26 5.76 -6.97 -21.19
CA GLY A 26 5.42 -6.43 -19.89
C GLY A 26 4.70 -7.58 -19.24
N ALA A 27 5.37 -8.20 -18.27
CA ALA A 27 4.76 -9.26 -17.50
C ALA A 27 3.50 -8.63 -16.94
N SER A 28 2.35 -9.00 -17.52
CA SER A 28 1.05 -8.74 -16.93
C SER A 28 1.18 -9.12 -15.46
N PRO A 29 0.71 -8.30 -14.51
CA PRO A 29 0.81 -8.66 -13.11
C PRO A 29 0.25 -10.07 -12.98
N ALA A 30 1.09 -10.98 -12.48
CA ALA A 30 0.73 -12.35 -12.22
C ALA A 30 -0.62 -12.30 -11.51
N GLN A 31 -1.64 -12.92 -12.12
CA GLN A 31 -3.01 -12.88 -11.64
C GLN A 31 -2.99 -13.21 -10.15
N ALA A 32 -3.33 -12.24 -9.30
CA ALA A 32 -3.35 -12.43 -7.86
C ALA A 32 -4.29 -13.61 -7.54
N SER A 33 -3.81 -14.57 -6.77
CA SER A 33 -4.66 -15.53 -6.07
C SER A 33 -5.21 -14.81 -4.83
N GLY A 34 -6.19 -13.93 -5.06
CA GLY A 34 -6.86 -13.18 -4.00
C GLY A 34 -6.17 -11.87 -3.63
N CYS A 35 -6.98 -10.83 -3.52
CA CYS A 35 -6.63 -9.58 -2.87
C CYS A 35 -7.55 -9.39 -1.67
N TYR A 36 -6.97 -9.01 -0.54
CA TYR A 36 -7.66 -8.82 0.72
C TYR A 36 -7.58 -7.35 1.08
N THR A 37 -8.71 -6.73 1.41
CA THR A 37 -8.75 -5.33 1.86
C THR A 37 -9.18 -5.29 3.30
N GLY A 38 -8.49 -4.48 4.10
CA GLY A 38 -8.82 -4.29 5.50
C GLY A 38 -8.55 -2.88 5.99
N THR A 39 -8.99 -2.61 7.21
CA THR A 39 -8.79 -1.33 7.90
C THR A 39 -8.55 -1.62 9.37
N GLY A 40 -7.48 -1.07 9.92
CA GLY A 40 -7.12 -1.19 11.32
C GLY A 40 -7.11 0.18 11.98
N THR A 41 -7.53 0.24 13.24
CA THR A 41 -7.50 1.45 14.06
C THR A 41 -6.87 1.12 15.41
N VAL A 42 -6.03 2.03 15.89
CA VAL A 42 -5.40 1.94 17.21
C VAL A 42 -5.67 3.22 17.99
N ALA A 43 -5.94 3.06 19.28
CA ALA A 43 -6.18 4.20 20.17
C ALA A 43 -4.90 5.00 20.44
N SER A 44 -5.07 6.29 20.70
CA SER A 44 -3.98 7.13 21.20
C SER A 44 -3.63 6.72 22.64
N PRO A 45 -2.34 6.75 23.03
CA PRO A 45 -1.95 6.66 24.44
C PRO A 45 -2.53 7.77 25.33
N LYS A 46 -2.91 8.91 24.74
CA LYS A 46 -3.57 10.02 25.44
C LYS A 46 -5.09 9.88 25.47
N GLY A 47 -5.63 8.77 24.95
CA GLY A 47 -7.06 8.53 24.80
C GLY A 47 -7.62 9.13 23.51
N GLY A 48 -8.65 8.49 22.96
CA GLY A 48 -9.24 8.85 21.66
C GLY A 48 -8.69 8.02 20.50
N ALA A 49 -9.08 8.41 19.28
CA ALA A 49 -8.64 7.76 18.05
C ALA A 49 -7.19 8.17 17.75
N GLY A 50 -6.24 7.23 17.80
CA GLY A 50 -4.81 7.52 17.57
C GLY A 50 -4.45 7.42 16.11
N ALA A 51 -4.47 6.21 15.54
CA ALA A 51 -4.12 6.01 14.14
C ALA A 51 -5.14 5.11 13.43
N THR A 52 -5.26 5.28 12.13
CA THR A 52 -6.03 4.40 11.25
C THR A 52 -5.24 4.10 10.00
N ALA A 53 -5.26 2.86 9.53
CA ALA A 53 -4.68 2.47 8.26
C ALA A 53 -5.65 1.63 7.46
N ARG A 54 -5.59 1.77 6.13
CA ARG A 54 -6.30 0.94 5.16
C ARG A 54 -5.26 0.33 4.24
N ALA A 55 -5.39 -0.96 3.94
CA ALA A 55 -4.51 -1.65 3.01
C ALA A 55 -5.27 -2.70 2.22
N THR A 56 -4.84 -2.90 0.98
CA THR A 56 -5.25 -3.98 0.09
C THR A 56 -4.01 -4.78 -0.27
N LEU A 57 -3.95 -6.01 0.24
CA LEU A 57 -2.85 -6.93 0.09
C LEU A 57 -3.24 -8.01 -0.93
N CYS A 58 -2.50 -8.08 -2.03
CA CYS A 58 -2.66 -9.14 -3.03
C CYS A 58 -1.56 -10.18 -2.84
N VAL A 59 -1.93 -11.45 -3.01
CA VAL A 59 -0.99 -12.58 -2.99
C VAL A 59 -1.19 -13.37 -4.29
N ASN A 60 -0.13 -13.91 -4.88
CA ASN A 60 -0.26 -14.82 -6.02
C ASN A 60 -0.01 -16.28 -5.63
N SER A 61 -0.27 -17.20 -6.57
CA SER A 61 -0.11 -18.63 -6.36
C SER A 61 1.33 -19.08 -6.06
N ALA A 62 2.32 -18.21 -6.30
CA ALA A 62 3.72 -18.44 -5.94
C ALA A 62 4.07 -17.93 -4.53
N GLY A 63 3.10 -17.40 -3.78
CA GLY A 63 3.31 -16.83 -2.44
C GLY A 63 3.99 -15.46 -2.44
N TYR A 64 3.99 -14.75 -3.57
CA TYR A 64 4.47 -13.37 -3.66
C TYR A 64 3.34 -12.42 -3.27
N ALA A 65 3.64 -11.46 -2.41
CA ALA A 65 2.66 -10.54 -1.83
C ALA A 65 3.03 -9.08 -2.10
N TRP A 66 2.02 -8.24 -2.34
CA TRP A 66 2.20 -6.81 -2.59
C TRP A 66 0.99 -6.00 -2.18
N LEU A 67 1.20 -4.72 -1.88
CA LEU A 67 0.10 -3.77 -1.73
C LEU A 67 -0.41 -3.36 -3.11
N ASP A 68 -1.72 -3.52 -3.36
CA ASP A 68 -2.32 -3.18 -4.65
C ASP A 68 -2.23 -1.68 -4.93
N THR A 69 -1.43 -1.29 -5.92
CA THR A 69 -1.20 0.11 -6.28
C THR A 69 -2.43 0.80 -6.87
N ASN A 70 -3.45 0.05 -7.29
CA ASN A 70 -4.73 0.60 -7.77
C ASN A 70 -5.73 0.85 -6.63
N SER A 71 -5.42 0.38 -5.43
CA SER A 71 -6.25 0.54 -4.24
C SER A 71 -5.75 1.66 -3.34
N THR A 72 -6.65 2.24 -2.55
CA THR A 72 -6.28 3.22 -1.52
C THR A 72 -5.61 2.49 -0.35
N ASN A 73 -4.29 2.54 -0.32
CA ASN A 73 -3.48 2.09 0.81
C ASN A 73 -2.92 3.31 1.53
N THR A 74 -3.37 3.52 2.75
CA THR A 74 -3.00 4.72 3.50
C THR A 74 -2.85 4.47 4.99
N VAL A 75 -2.08 5.33 5.65
CA VAL A 75 -2.06 5.51 7.10
C VAL A 75 -2.44 6.94 7.43
N THR A 76 -3.09 7.13 8.57
CA THR A 76 -3.48 8.45 9.06
C THR A 76 -3.31 8.50 10.56
N ASP A 77 -2.51 9.46 11.01
CA ASP A 77 -2.53 9.94 12.38
C ASP A 77 -3.77 10.83 12.57
N ARG A 78 -4.61 10.41 13.51
CA ARG A 78 -5.92 11.01 13.78
C ARG A 78 -5.84 12.01 14.92
N GLN A 79 -4.70 12.16 15.59
CA GLN A 79 -4.60 12.97 16.80
C GLN A 79 -3.24 13.67 16.95
N ALA A 80 -3.27 14.98 17.19
CA ALA A 80 -2.09 15.82 17.43
C ALA A 80 -1.49 15.60 18.83
N ASP A 81 -1.15 14.36 19.18
CA ASP A 81 -0.69 13.99 20.51
C ASP A 81 0.83 13.81 20.62
N GLY A 82 1.56 13.91 19.51
CA GLY A 82 3.01 13.75 19.44
C GLY A 82 3.47 12.31 19.22
N TYR A 83 2.56 11.39 18.91
CA TYR A 83 2.87 10.03 18.51
C TYR A 83 2.52 9.80 17.04
N ALA A 84 3.51 9.40 16.24
CA ALA A 84 3.27 9.12 14.83
C ALA A 84 2.56 7.78 14.61
N ALA A 85 1.67 7.73 13.63
CA ALA A 85 1.14 6.49 13.08
C ALA A 85 2.19 5.82 12.18
N ARG A 86 2.40 4.51 12.35
CA ARG A 86 3.39 3.72 11.59
C ARG A 86 2.76 2.47 11.04
N VAL A 87 3.12 2.08 9.81
CA VAL A 87 2.68 0.81 9.23
C VAL A 87 3.84 -0.15 9.07
N TYR A 88 3.59 -1.42 9.43
CA TYR A 88 4.53 -2.52 9.29
C TYR A 88 3.88 -3.65 8.50
N VAL A 89 4.69 -4.43 7.81
CA VAL A 89 4.25 -5.65 7.12
C VAL A 89 5.02 -6.82 7.69
N TYR A 90 4.31 -7.82 8.21
CA TYR A 90 4.88 -9.10 8.54
C TYR A 90 4.92 -9.99 7.31
N TRP A 91 6.11 -10.47 6.97
CA TRP A 91 6.39 -11.27 5.78
C TRP A 91 7.63 -12.12 6.04
N ALA A 92 7.65 -13.37 5.54
CA ALA A 92 8.82 -14.26 5.64
C ALA A 92 9.46 -14.29 7.05
N GLN A 93 8.61 -14.42 8.07
CA GLN A 93 8.98 -14.48 9.49
C GLN A 93 9.68 -13.23 10.05
N GLN A 94 9.57 -12.09 9.37
CA GLN A 94 10.16 -10.82 9.80
C GLN A 94 9.21 -9.66 9.56
N TYR A 95 9.47 -8.55 10.25
CA TYR A 95 8.77 -7.30 9.99
C TYR A 95 9.55 -6.45 9.00
N SER A 96 8.87 -5.96 7.98
CA SER A 96 9.30 -4.87 7.14
C SER A 96 8.64 -3.58 7.62
N GLY A 97 9.44 -2.53 7.81
CA GLY A 97 8.94 -1.19 8.09
C GLY A 97 9.65 -0.44 9.22
N ALA A 98 9.16 0.75 9.59
CA ALA A 98 7.89 1.34 9.15
C ALA A 98 7.90 1.67 7.64
N ILE A 99 6.97 1.08 6.87
CA ILE A 99 6.87 1.30 5.40
C ILE A 99 6.23 2.65 5.07
N ALA A 100 5.51 3.22 6.04
CA ALA A 100 5.00 4.56 6.03
C ALA A 100 4.88 5.06 7.47
N VAL A 101 5.05 6.38 7.63
CA VAL A 101 4.89 7.09 8.90
C VAL A 101 4.06 8.33 8.61
N ASP A 102 2.96 8.51 9.33
CA ASP A 102 2.24 9.77 9.41
C ASP A 102 2.48 10.35 10.80
N ASP A 103 3.27 11.42 10.86
CA ASP A 103 3.63 12.13 12.09
C ASP A 103 2.91 13.48 12.22
N THR A 104 2.06 13.81 11.25
CA THR A 104 1.46 15.12 11.12
C THR A 104 -0.05 14.97 11.15
N SER A 105 -0.60 14.83 12.35
CA SER A 105 -2.04 14.81 12.60
C SER A 105 -2.78 15.89 11.79
N ASN A 106 -3.76 15.47 10.99
CA ASN A 106 -4.62 16.32 10.13
C ASN A 106 -4.02 16.86 8.81
N SER A 107 -2.82 16.44 8.37
CA SER A 107 -2.25 16.90 7.09
C SER A 107 -2.73 16.11 5.85
N GLY A 108 -3.49 15.04 6.07
CA GLY A 108 -3.93 14.12 5.03
C GLY A 108 -3.35 12.72 5.26
N SER A 109 -3.85 11.73 4.53
CA SER A 109 -3.38 10.36 4.69
C SER A 109 -2.07 10.12 3.93
N VAL A 110 -1.11 9.43 4.54
CA VAL A 110 0.16 9.04 3.92
C VAL A 110 -0.03 7.74 3.14
N PRO A 111 0.38 7.66 1.86
CA PRO A 111 0.24 6.45 1.06
C PRO A 111 1.21 5.34 1.50
N LEU A 112 0.79 4.08 1.35
CA LEU A 112 1.60 2.90 1.64
C LEU A 112 2.12 2.28 0.34
N TYR A 113 3.39 1.89 0.34
CA TYR A 113 3.98 1.11 -0.75
C TYR A 113 4.82 -0.01 -0.16
N TRP A 114 4.54 -1.24 -0.59
CA TRP A 114 5.32 -2.40 -0.19
C TRP A 114 5.09 -3.53 -1.18
N GLU A 115 6.17 -4.23 -1.49
CA GLU A 115 6.16 -5.48 -2.23
C GLU A 115 7.16 -6.43 -1.59
N SER A 116 6.88 -7.71 -1.71
CA SER A 116 7.76 -8.73 -1.20
C SER A 116 8.97 -8.95 -2.12
N ASN A 117 10.08 -9.49 -1.63
CA ASN A 117 11.20 -9.85 -2.51
C ASN A 117 10.83 -11.06 -3.38
N ARG A 118 11.26 -11.06 -4.65
CA ARG A 118 11.06 -12.21 -5.56
C ARG A 118 11.68 -13.47 -4.97
N GLY A 119 10.90 -14.55 -4.93
CA GLY A 119 11.41 -15.90 -4.62
C GLY A 119 11.37 -16.31 -3.15
N THR A 120 10.72 -15.56 -2.25
CA THR A 120 10.42 -16.06 -0.90
C THR A 120 8.95 -16.48 -0.86
N PRO A 121 8.61 -17.76 -1.12
CA PRO A 121 7.24 -18.23 -1.01
C PRO A 121 6.84 -18.20 0.46
N TYR A 122 5.82 -17.43 0.82
CA TYR A 122 5.30 -17.48 2.18
C TYR A 122 3.77 -17.41 2.22
N LEU A 123 3.20 -18.29 3.05
CA LEU A 123 1.76 -18.58 3.14
C LEU A 123 0.98 -17.56 4.00
N TRP A 124 1.64 -16.55 4.53
CA TRP A 124 0.99 -15.59 5.43
C TRP A 124 1.67 -14.23 5.38
N THR A 125 0.93 -13.21 4.97
CA THR A 125 1.37 -11.81 5.03
C THR A 125 0.34 -11.00 5.79
N GLU A 126 0.79 -10.09 6.65
CA GLU A 126 -0.11 -9.27 7.45
C GLU A 126 0.40 -7.85 7.56
N VAL A 127 -0.52 -6.89 7.45
CA VAL A 127 -0.23 -5.47 7.59
C VAL A 127 -0.72 -5.02 8.97
N TYR A 128 0.13 -4.29 9.68
CA TYR A 128 -0.17 -3.73 11.00
C TYR A 128 -0.06 -2.22 10.98
N VAL A 129 -0.92 -1.56 11.75
CA VAL A 129 -0.76 -0.14 12.12
C VAL A 129 -0.37 -0.06 13.58
N CYS A 130 0.66 0.71 13.88
CA CYS A 130 1.16 0.94 15.22
C CYS A 130 1.23 2.43 15.53
N MET A 131 1.21 2.77 16.82
CA MET A 131 1.23 4.14 17.29
C MET A 131 2.51 4.48 18.04
N GLY A 132 3.11 5.64 17.76
CA GLY A 132 4.34 6.13 18.37
C GLY A 132 5.57 5.34 17.94
N PHE A 133 6.41 4.92 18.89
CA PHE A 133 7.59 4.09 18.61
C PHE A 133 7.30 2.59 18.65
N SER A 134 6.03 2.22 18.87
CA SER A 134 5.63 0.83 19.00
C SER A 134 5.80 0.05 17.70
N ARG A 135 6.22 -1.21 17.86
CA ARG A 135 6.26 -2.23 16.84
C ARG A 135 5.32 -3.37 17.19
N PRO A 136 4.86 -4.18 16.21
CA PRO A 136 3.91 -5.25 16.48
C PRO A 136 4.40 -6.29 17.50
N ASP A 137 5.72 -6.48 17.61
CA ASP A 137 6.39 -7.39 18.53
C ASP A 137 6.69 -6.81 19.92
N ASP A 138 6.38 -5.53 20.17
CA ASP A 138 6.63 -4.91 21.49
C ASP A 138 5.60 -5.32 22.55
N TYR A 139 4.53 -6.03 22.18
CA TYR A 139 3.41 -6.47 23.04
C TYR A 139 2.79 -5.36 23.92
N ASN A 140 2.99 -4.09 23.56
CA ASN A 140 2.56 -2.92 24.33
C ASN A 140 1.12 -2.49 24.03
N GLY A 141 0.38 -3.25 23.21
CA GLY A 141 -1.02 -2.99 22.85
C GLY A 141 -1.24 -1.78 21.94
N ARG A 142 -0.18 -1.15 21.41
CA ARG A 142 -0.26 0.02 20.54
C ARG A 142 -0.19 -0.32 19.06
N CYS A 143 -0.62 -1.53 18.71
CA CYS A 143 -0.68 -2.00 17.33
C CYS A 143 -2.01 -2.72 17.08
N ALA A 144 -2.48 -2.66 15.83
CA ALA A 144 -3.66 -3.36 15.36
C ALA A 144 -3.38 -3.99 14.00
N SER A 145 -3.95 -5.18 13.77
CA SER A 145 -3.99 -5.80 12.45
C SER A 145 -4.87 -4.97 11.52
N VAL A 146 -4.39 -4.75 10.29
CA VAL A 146 -5.11 -4.02 9.23
C VAL A 146 -5.70 -5.00 8.25
N VAL A 147 -4.87 -5.89 7.70
CA VAL A 147 -5.29 -6.91 6.73
C VAL A 147 -4.34 -8.09 6.77
N TYR A 148 -4.91 -9.27 6.61
CA TYR A 148 -4.23 -10.57 6.56
C TYR A 148 -4.50 -11.22 5.21
N GLY A 149 -3.47 -11.79 4.60
CA GLY A 149 -3.57 -12.61 3.39
C GLY A 149 -2.83 -13.94 3.57
N SER A 150 -3.45 -15.01 3.11
CA SER A 150 -2.92 -16.39 3.05
C SER A 150 -3.12 -17.00 1.68
#